data_AF-A0A951H4D5-F1
#
_entry.id   AF-A0A951H4D5-F1
#
_cell.length_a   1.000
_cell.length_b   1.000
_cell.length_c   1.000
_cell.angle_alpha   90.00
_cell.angle_beta   90.00
_cell.angle_gamma   90.00
#
_symmetry.space_group_name_H-M   'P 1'
#
loop_
_entity.id
_entity.type
_entity.pdbx_description
1 polymer ?
#
loop_
_entity_poly.entity_id
_entity_poly.type
_entity_poly.pdbx_seq_one_letter_code
_entity_poly.pdbx_strand_id
1 'polypeptide(L)'
;MRRKAAAAMPGASQSPALKNPEISAELRNDRHSRRVGRLKLVLPGIGFGLLLLVALWPQLGPLLASVRGAFPAIDLRDARELRMLAPRYAGTDRLDRPYVVTAAVGRQIPDREDLMSLEQPRAELRLHNGTAVVTAMTGIYQAQTQLLDLFDDVNLVQQDGTRFVTKSAHLDVANNAGEGLDAVQGHGPSGDLAAQGFRIRDRGNTIIFTGESRVLLNSAHGSGEPARPPTVPTEVAQAAARAEAESPTNKSAAPPAKTAKSAAASAPKPVNPAPAKAQPKLAAAASTVAKAPAHGRSVPAAAAKPTPKKES
;
A
#
# COMPACT_ATOMS: atom_id res chain seq x y z
N MET A 1 47.43 -39.36 88.79
CA MET A 1 46.87 -38.74 87.57
C MET A 1 46.49 -37.30 87.85
N ARG A 2 47.03 -36.37 87.06
CA ARG A 2 46.45 -35.10 86.58
C ARG A 2 45.97 -34.00 87.58
N ARG A 3 46.71 -32.87 87.49
CA ARG A 3 46.28 -31.44 87.35
C ARG A 3 45.68 -30.79 88.61
N LYS A 4 45.83 -29.51 88.96
CA LYS A 4 46.45 -28.25 88.43
C LYS A 4 46.34 -27.28 89.64
N ALA A 5 47.40 -26.63 90.14
CA ALA A 5 47.95 -25.31 89.76
C ALA A 5 47.14 -24.05 90.17
N ALA A 6 47.89 -23.05 90.67
CA ALA A 6 47.65 -21.61 90.89
C ALA A 6 46.97 -21.21 92.23
N ALA A 7 47.63 -20.57 93.23
CA ALA A 7 48.53 -19.40 93.31
C ALA A 7 47.83 -18.05 93.10
N ALA A 8 47.73 -17.22 94.17
CA ALA A 8 48.11 -15.80 94.23
C ALA A 8 47.46 -15.06 95.43
N MET A 9 48.31 -14.53 96.31
CA MET A 9 48.16 -13.26 97.04
C MET A 9 49.34 -12.36 96.57
N PRO A 10 49.50 -11.07 96.93
CA PRO A 10 48.66 -10.12 97.69
C PRO A 10 48.54 -8.72 96.99
N GLY A 11 47.86 -7.75 97.63
CA GLY A 11 48.33 -6.36 97.61
C GLY A 11 47.34 -5.22 97.30
N ALA A 12 47.56 -4.13 98.07
CA ALA A 12 47.22 -2.73 97.81
C ALA A 12 45.85 -2.19 98.25
N SER A 13 45.89 -1.59 99.44
CA SER A 13 44.95 -0.63 100.00
C SER A 13 44.99 0.72 99.25
N GLN A 14 43.79 1.19 98.94
CA GLN A 14 43.25 2.55 98.83
C GLN A 14 44.18 3.77 99.06
N SER A 15 44.17 4.73 98.12
CA SER A 15 43.71 6.13 98.31
C SER A 15 44.01 6.98 97.06
N PRO A 16 42.99 7.56 96.39
CA PRO A 16 43.19 8.53 95.32
C PRO A 16 42.96 9.98 95.80
N ALA A 17 43.73 10.88 95.17
CA ALA A 17 43.31 12.19 94.69
C ALA A 17 42.74 13.24 95.68
N LEU A 18 43.54 14.29 95.92
CA LEU A 18 43.12 15.67 95.65
C LEU A 18 44.32 16.44 95.09
N LYS A 19 44.38 16.54 93.75
CA LYS A 19 45.32 17.37 93.01
C LYS A 19 44.50 18.51 92.43
N ASN A 20 44.71 19.73 92.93
CA ASN A 20 44.13 20.97 92.41
C ASN A 20 44.24 21.04 90.88
N PRO A 21 43.13 21.30 90.16
CA PRO A 21 43.18 21.88 88.83
C PRO A 21 42.99 23.40 88.95
N GLU A 22 44.06 24.08 89.35
CA GLU A 22 44.23 25.49 89.03
C GLU A 22 44.57 25.58 87.52
N ILE A 23 43.80 26.41 86.82
CA ILE A 23 44.14 27.01 85.53
C ILE A 23 44.16 26.04 84.33
N SER A 24 42.98 25.80 83.76
CA SER A 24 42.81 25.40 82.36
C SER A 24 41.49 25.92 81.81
N ALA A 25 41.16 27.18 82.10
CA ALA A 25 40.24 27.96 81.28
C ALA A 25 41.06 28.65 80.17
N GLU A 26 40.41 29.09 79.10
CA GLU A 26 40.99 29.95 78.04
C GLU A 26 41.76 29.28 76.89
N LEU A 27 41.34 28.12 76.37
CA LEU A 27 41.60 27.81 74.95
C LEU A 27 40.43 27.04 74.34
N ARG A 28 39.23 27.65 74.36
CA ARG A 28 38.09 27.09 73.65
C ARG A 28 37.38 28.16 72.83
N ASN A 29 37.79 28.22 71.56
CA ASN A 29 36.88 28.13 70.42
C ASN A 29 36.63 29.37 69.53
N ASP A 30 37.70 29.97 68.99
CA ASP A 30 37.58 31.01 67.93
C ASP A 30 37.09 30.52 66.57
N ARG A 31 37.04 29.20 66.36
CA ARG A 31 36.61 28.61 65.08
C ARG A 31 35.09 28.63 64.90
N HIS A 32 34.32 28.62 65.99
CA HIS A 32 32.85 28.69 65.91
C HIS A 32 32.36 30.12 65.72
N SER A 33 33.05 31.12 66.29
CA SER A 33 32.72 32.54 66.09
C SER A 33 32.77 32.96 64.61
N ARG A 34 33.79 32.50 63.87
CA ARG A 34 33.93 32.81 62.43
C ARG A 34 32.88 32.12 61.54
N ARG A 35 32.38 30.93 61.94
CA ARG A 35 31.31 30.23 61.19
C ARG A 35 29.97 30.93 61.34
N VAL A 36 29.63 31.36 62.56
CA VAL A 36 28.37 32.08 62.84
C VAL A 36 28.38 33.46 62.19
N GLY A 37 29.53 34.13 62.14
CA GLY A 37 29.70 35.39 61.38
C GLY A 37 29.46 35.23 59.87
N ARG A 38 29.96 34.15 59.25
CA ARG A 38 29.68 33.86 57.83
C ARG A 38 28.20 33.54 57.59
N LEU A 39 27.54 32.82 58.50
CA LEU A 39 26.12 32.49 58.37
C LEU A 39 25.23 33.74 58.42
N LYS A 40 25.60 34.73 59.23
CA LYS A 40 24.95 36.05 59.29
C LYS A 40 25.07 36.86 57.98
N LEU A 41 26.06 36.56 57.13
CA LEU A 41 26.28 37.23 55.85
C LEU A 41 25.71 36.44 54.66
N VAL A 42 25.76 35.11 54.72
CA VAL A 42 25.22 34.23 53.67
C VAL A 42 23.70 34.32 53.58
N LEU A 43 23.01 34.50 54.72
CA LEU A 43 21.55 34.57 54.76
C LEU A 43 20.95 35.73 53.93
N PRO A 44 21.40 36.99 54.09
CA PRO A 44 20.94 38.07 53.21
C PRO A 44 21.47 37.93 51.78
N GLY A 45 22.65 37.34 51.59
CA GLY A 45 23.20 37.09 50.25
C GLY A 45 22.36 36.13 49.40
N ILE A 46 21.87 35.04 50.01
CA ILE A 46 20.94 34.10 49.34
C ILE A 46 19.63 34.79 49.02
N GLY A 47 19.09 35.61 49.94
CA GLY A 47 17.88 36.39 49.71
C GLY A 47 18.02 37.33 48.51
N PHE A 48 19.13 38.08 48.45
CA PHE A 48 19.43 38.97 47.32
C PHE A 48 19.64 38.20 46.01
N GLY A 49 20.30 37.04 46.07
CA GLY A 49 20.52 36.17 44.91
C GLY A 49 19.23 35.61 44.32
N LEU A 50 18.29 35.18 45.17
CA LEU A 50 16.95 34.74 44.75
C LEU A 50 16.16 35.88 44.10
N LEU A 51 16.24 37.09 44.68
CA LEU A 51 15.59 38.28 44.15
C LEU A 51 16.15 38.67 42.78
N LEU A 52 17.47 38.64 42.61
CA LEU A 52 18.14 38.84 41.32
C LEU A 52 17.76 37.75 40.31
N LEU A 53 17.69 36.49 40.72
CA LEU A 53 17.33 35.39 39.82
C LEU A 53 15.91 35.56 39.28
N VAL A 54 14.95 35.92 40.12
CA VAL A 54 13.56 36.18 39.71
C VAL A 54 13.49 37.41 38.81
N ALA A 55 14.25 38.47 39.13
CA ALA A 55 14.29 39.69 38.33
C ALA A 55 14.94 39.48 36.95
N LEU A 56 15.97 38.64 36.85
CA LEU A 56 16.65 38.32 35.60
C LEU A 56 15.95 37.22 34.79
N TRP A 57 15.11 36.39 35.41
CA TRP A 57 14.35 35.32 34.73
C TRP A 57 13.66 35.76 33.42
N PRO A 58 12.93 36.89 33.36
CA PRO A 58 12.31 37.35 32.11
C PRO A 58 13.32 37.74 31.02
N GLN A 59 14.56 38.13 31.36
CA GLN A 59 15.61 38.48 30.41
C GLN A 59 16.34 37.26 29.84
N LEU A 60 16.29 36.09 30.50
CA LEU A 60 16.81 34.84 29.94
C LEU A 60 15.87 34.21 28.89
N GLY A 61 14.57 34.52 28.96
CA GLY A 61 13.57 34.08 27.99
C GLY A 61 13.93 34.37 26.52
N PRO A 62 14.26 35.62 26.13
CA PRO A 62 14.61 35.95 24.74
C PRO A 62 15.95 35.32 24.29
N LEU A 63 16.91 35.11 25.19
CA LEU A 63 18.17 34.42 24.86
C LEU A 63 17.94 32.93 24.56
N LEU A 64 17.11 32.25 25.35
CA LEU A 64 16.69 30.87 25.10
C LEU A 64 15.77 30.74 23.87
N ALA A 65 14.93 31.74 23.61
CA ALA A 65 14.08 31.78 22.42
C ALA A 65 14.92 31.94 21.13
N SER A 66 16.04 32.66 21.20
CA SER A 66 17.00 32.79 20.08
C SER A 66 17.66 31.46 19.74
N VAL A 67 17.99 30.65 20.75
CA VAL A 67 18.49 29.27 20.56
C VAL A 67 17.37 28.35 20.07
N ARG A 68 16.12 28.56 20.51
CA ARG A 68 14.94 27.81 20.04
C ARG A 68 14.56 28.16 18.59
N GLY A 69 14.88 29.36 18.09
CA GLY A 69 14.68 29.77 16.70
C GLY A 69 15.72 29.23 15.72
N ALA A 70 16.86 28.74 16.22
CA ALA A 70 17.89 28.06 15.42
C ALA A 70 17.59 26.56 15.19
N PHE A 71 16.63 26.00 15.92
CA PHE A 71 16.01 24.72 15.60
C PHE A 71 14.69 25.04 14.92
N PRO A 72 14.46 24.64 13.65
CA PRO A 72 13.13 24.73 13.08
C PRO A 72 12.21 23.96 14.02
N ALA A 73 11.34 24.69 14.72
CA ALA A 73 10.24 24.09 15.44
C ALA A 73 9.45 23.34 14.38
N ILE A 74 9.58 22.01 14.35
CA ILE A 74 8.71 21.16 13.54
C ILE A 74 7.31 21.54 13.99
N ASP A 75 6.60 22.27 13.14
CA ASP A 75 5.26 22.74 13.44
C ASP A 75 4.42 21.48 13.63
N LEU A 76 3.92 21.26 14.85
CA LEU A 76 3.09 20.10 15.16
C LEU A 76 1.80 20.09 14.31
N ARG A 77 1.48 21.20 13.63
CA ARG A 77 0.43 21.27 12.62
C ARG A 77 0.85 20.69 11.27
N ASP A 78 2.09 20.91 10.82
CA ASP A 78 2.66 20.20 9.64
C ASP A 78 2.85 18.70 9.93
N ALA A 79 3.02 18.33 11.20
CA ALA A 79 3.07 16.93 11.63
C ALA A 79 1.68 16.24 11.66
N ARG A 80 0.58 16.97 11.42
CA ARG A 80 -0.79 16.44 11.44
C ARG A 80 -1.29 16.02 10.06
N GLU A 81 -0.66 16.51 8.99
CA GLU A 81 -0.89 16.05 7.63
C GLU A 81 0.10 14.93 7.32
N LEU A 82 -0.37 13.68 7.42
CA LEU A 82 0.49 12.52 7.18
C LEU A 82 0.87 12.50 5.70
N ARG A 83 2.08 12.96 5.39
CA ARG A 83 2.64 12.97 4.03
C ARG A 83 3.51 11.75 3.82
N MET A 84 3.19 10.97 2.79
CA MET A 84 3.93 9.79 2.36
C MET A 84 4.62 10.06 1.03
N LEU A 85 5.89 9.67 0.91
CA LEU A 85 6.61 9.66 -0.36
C LEU A 85 6.44 8.29 -1.01
N ALA A 86 6.17 8.27 -2.31
CA ALA A 86 5.96 7.04 -3.08
C ALA A 86 4.99 6.04 -2.42
N PRO A 87 3.78 6.47 -1.97
CA PRO A 87 2.83 5.53 -1.38
C PRO A 87 2.46 4.45 -2.40
N ARG A 88 2.33 3.22 -1.92
CA ARG A 88 1.94 2.06 -2.72
C ARG A 88 0.84 1.30 -2.00
N TYR A 89 -0.33 1.26 -2.63
CA TYR A 89 -1.47 0.48 -2.20
C TYR A 89 -1.62 -0.73 -3.12
N ALA A 90 -1.73 -1.91 -2.54
CA ALA A 90 -2.05 -3.12 -3.28
C ALA A 90 -3.30 -3.74 -2.66
N GLY A 91 -4.21 -4.21 -3.51
CA GLY A 91 -5.43 -4.85 -3.09
C GLY A 91 -5.90 -5.85 -4.14
N THR A 92 -7.05 -6.45 -3.88
CA THR A 92 -7.74 -7.33 -4.82
C THR A 92 -9.12 -6.77 -5.13
N ASP A 93 -9.53 -6.88 -6.39
CA ASP A 93 -10.88 -6.54 -6.82
C ASP A 93 -11.87 -7.65 -6.42
N ARG A 94 -13.16 -7.47 -6.73
CA ARG A 94 -14.21 -8.47 -6.47
C ARG A 94 -14.07 -9.77 -7.25
N LEU A 95 -13.12 -9.84 -8.19
CA LEU A 95 -12.79 -11.02 -8.99
C LEU A 95 -11.47 -11.66 -8.52
N ASP A 96 -10.98 -11.30 -7.34
CA ASP A 96 -9.69 -11.74 -6.78
C ASP A 96 -8.49 -11.38 -7.67
N ARG A 97 -8.63 -10.35 -8.52
CA ARG A 97 -7.54 -9.88 -9.37
C ARG A 97 -6.75 -8.81 -8.61
N PRO A 98 -5.41 -8.91 -8.55
CA PRO A 98 -4.61 -7.93 -7.88
C PRO A 98 -4.59 -6.61 -8.66
N TYR A 99 -4.66 -5.51 -7.92
CA TYR A 99 -4.44 -4.17 -8.43
C TYR A 99 -3.39 -3.46 -7.57
N VAL A 100 -2.72 -2.47 -8.16
CA VAL A 100 -1.73 -1.65 -7.47
C VAL A 100 -1.96 -0.19 -7.81
N VAL A 101 -2.05 0.66 -6.80
CA VAL A 101 -2.09 2.12 -6.94
C VAL A 101 -0.82 2.69 -6.31
N THR A 102 -0.03 3.40 -7.10
CA THR A 102 1.13 4.15 -6.65
C THR A 102 0.92 5.64 -6.89
N ALA A 103 1.66 6.49 -6.20
CA ALA A 103 1.71 7.92 -6.48
C ALA A 103 3.12 8.45 -6.19
N ALA A 104 3.45 9.65 -6.64
CA ALA A 104 4.71 10.29 -6.26
C ALA A 104 4.66 10.77 -4.80
N VAL A 105 3.55 11.38 -4.41
CA VAL A 105 3.29 11.88 -3.05
C VAL A 105 1.85 11.55 -2.67
N GLY A 106 1.64 11.08 -1.44
CA GLY A 106 0.31 10.96 -0.83
C GLY A 106 0.19 11.88 0.38
N ARG A 107 -0.91 12.61 0.49
CA ARG A 107 -1.25 13.44 1.65
C ARG A 107 -2.60 12.99 2.20
N GLN A 108 -2.62 12.57 3.46
CA GLN A 108 -3.86 12.23 4.13
C GLN A 108 -4.61 13.51 4.50
N ILE A 109 -5.89 13.61 4.09
CA ILE A 109 -6.67 14.82 4.33
C ILE A 109 -7.03 14.89 5.83
N PRO A 110 -6.74 16.01 6.53
CA PRO A 110 -7.15 16.20 7.92
C PRO A 110 -8.69 16.08 8.04
N ASP A 111 -9.17 15.53 9.15
CA ASP A 111 -10.59 15.25 9.41
C ASP A 111 -11.22 14.09 8.59
N ARG A 112 -10.52 13.54 7.59
CA ARG A 112 -10.97 12.42 6.76
C ARG A 112 -9.84 11.41 6.57
N GLU A 113 -9.64 10.53 7.56
CA GLU A 113 -8.57 9.53 7.51
C GLU A 113 -8.64 8.57 6.31
N ASP A 114 -9.84 8.41 5.73
CA ASP A 114 -10.09 7.56 4.58
C ASP A 114 -9.68 8.17 3.23
N LEU A 115 -9.60 9.50 3.15
CA LEU A 115 -9.30 10.22 1.92
C LEU A 115 -7.80 10.53 1.84
N MET A 116 -7.19 10.09 0.75
CA MET A 116 -5.80 10.33 0.42
C MET A 116 -5.72 11.17 -0.84
N SER A 117 -5.16 12.37 -0.76
CA SER A 117 -4.79 13.15 -1.94
C SER A 117 -3.50 12.56 -2.52
N LEU A 118 -3.52 12.20 -3.80
CA LEU A 118 -2.42 11.61 -4.52
C LEU A 118 -1.92 12.58 -5.60
N GLU A 119 -0.61 12.77 -5.63
CA GLU A 119 0.08 13.55 -6.65
C GLU A 119 0.77 12.59 -7.63
N GLN A 120 0.51 12.77 -8.91
CA GLN A 120 0.91 11.86 -9.99
C GLN A 120 0.52 10.40 -9.70
N PRO A 121 -0.77 10.10 -9.48
CA PRO A 121 -1.21 8.73 -9.26
C PRO A 121 -1.01 7.88 -10.51
N ARG A 122 -0.64 6.62 -10.28
CA ARG A 122 -0.53 5.55 -11.27
C ARG A 122 -1.24 4.31 -10.74
N ALA A 123 -2.29 3.87 -11.43
CA ALA A 123 -3.03 2.68 -11.10
C ALA A 123 -2.79 1.59 -12.16
N GLU A 124 -2.44 0.40 -11.71
CA GLU A 124 -2.28 -0.80 -12.55
C GLU A 124 -3.38 -1.79 -12.19
N LEU A 125 -4.25 -2.08 -13.16
CA LEU A 125 -5.41 -2.94 -13.01
C LEU A 125 -5.33 -4.13 -13.96
N ARG A 126 -5.77 -5.29 -13.49
CA ARG A 126 -5.92 -6.50 -14.31
C ARG A 126 -7.34 -6.59 -14.84
N LEU A 127 -7.50 -6.48 -16.16
CA LEU A 127 -8.76 -6.64 -16.86
C LEU A 127 -8.80 -8.00 -17.58
N HIS A 128 -9.92 -8.32 -18.20
CA HIS A 128 -10.06 -9.55 -18.99
C HIS A 128 -9.18 -9.54 -20.26
N ASN A 129 -9.05 -8.37 -20.87
CA ASN A 129 -8.29 -8.11 -22.09
C ASN A 129 -6.81 -7.78 -21.86
N GLY A 130 -6.31 -7.95 -20.63
CA GLY A 130 -4.91 -7.73 -20.27
C GLY A 130 -4.73 -6.80 -19.07
N THR A 131 -3.58 -6.13 -19.00
CA THR A 131 -3.30 -5.12 -17.96
C THR A 131 -3.63 -3.73 -18.50
N ALA A 132 -4.32 -2.93 -17.71
CA ALA A 132 -4.54 -1.50 -17.96
C ALA A 132 -3.74 -0.68 -16.95
N VAL A 133 -3.12 0.38 -17.43
CA VAL A 133 -2.37 1.34 -16.61
C VAL A 133 -3.03 2.69 -16.78
N VAL A 134 -3.45 3.29 -15.67
CA VAL A 134 -4.03 4.63 -15.63
C VAL A 134 -3.06 5.56 -14.91
N THR A 135 -2.80 6.73 -15.48
CA THR A 135 -1.99 7.78 -14.87
C THR A 135 -2.74 9.11 -14.92
N ALA A 136 -2.57 9.96 -13.91
CA ALA A 136 -3.11 11.33 -13.92
C ALA A 136 -2.13 12.29 -13.23
N MET A 137 -2.41 13.59 -13.30
CA MET A 137 -1.60 14.60 -12.59
C MET A 137 -1.97 14.67 -11.11
N THR A 138 -3.27 14.61 -10.78
CA THR A 138 -3.77 14.62 -9.40
C THR A 138 -4.85 13.56 -9.23
N GLY A 139 -5.03 13.05 -8.02
CA GLY A 139 -6.16 12.19 -7.70
C GLY A 139 -6.52 12.19 -6.22
N ILE A 140 -7.69 11.65 -5.92
CA ILE A 140 -8.17 11.41 -4.57
C ILE A 140 -8.52 9.93 -4.48
N TYR A 141 -7.92 9.22 -3.54
CA TYR A 141 -8.20 7.83 -3.27
C TYR A 141 -8.96 7.70 -1.95
N GLN A 142 -10.09 7.01 -1.99
CA GLN A 142 -10.91 6.67 -0.82
C GLN A 142 -10.66 5.21 -0.47
N ALA A 143 -10.05 4.93 0.69
CA ALA A 143 -9.62 3.58 1.03
C ALA A 143 -10.76 2.63 1.40
N GLN A 144 -11.86 3.12 2.00
CA GLN A 144 -13.03 2.34 2.42
C GLN A 144 -13.89 1.92 1.23
N THR A 145 -14.13 2.82 0.30
CA THR A 145 -14.95 2.56 -0.89
C THR A 145 -14.13 2.08 -2.09
N GLN A 146 -12.80 2.17 -2.00
CA GLN A 146 -11.86 1.83 -3.07
C GLN A 146 -12.15 2.63 -4.35
N LEU A 147 -12.65 3.86 -4.19
CA LEU A 147 -12.86 4.82 -5.26
C LEU A 147 -11.58 5.63 -5.49
N LEU A 148 -11.25 5.79 -6.75
CA LEU A 148 -10.13 6.59 -7.23
C LEU A 148 -10.67 7.64 -8.19
N ASP A 149 -10.69 8.88 -7.71
CA ASP A 149 -11.06 10.04 -8.51
C ASP A 149 -9.77 10.64 -9.10
N LEU A 150 -9.68 10.71 -10.42
CA LEU A 150 -8.51 11.22 -11.13
C LEU A 150 -8.85 12.54 -11.81
N PHE A 151 -7.93 13.50 -11.71
CA PHE A 151 -8.08 14.85 -12.22
C PHE A 151 -6.82 15.28 -12.98
N ASP A 152 -7.05 15.98 -14.08
CA ASP A 152 -6.06 16.55 -14.98
C ASP A 152 -5.15 15.51 -15.67
N ASP A 153 -5.11 15.57 -17.00
CA ASP A 153 -4.29 14.71 -17.86
C ASP A 153 -4.39 13.21 -17.52
N VAL A 154 -5.62 12.70 -17.47
CA VAL A 154 -5.87 11.28 -17.23
C VAL A 154 -5.58 10.50 -18.51
N ASN A 155 -4.59 9.61 -18.45
CA ASN A 155 -4.17 8.75 -19.54
C ASN A 155 -4.34 7.28 -19.13
N LEU A 156 -5.12 6.54 -19.90
CA LEU A 156 -5.27 5.10 -19.78
C LEU A 156 -4.55 4.42 -20.94
N VAL A 157 -3.63 3.53 -20.62
CA VAL A 157 -2.91 2.71 -21.60
C VAL A 157 -3.21 1.24 -21.33
N GLN A 158 -3.70 0.55 -22.36
CA GLN A 158 -3.97 -0.87 -22.30
C GLN A 158 -2.90 -1.66 -23.06
N GLN A 159 -2.71 -2.92 -22.67
CA GLN A 159 -1.70 -3.81 -23.26
C GLN A 159 -1.90 -4.11 -24.76
N ASP A 160 -3.11 -3.93 -25.29
CA ASP A 160 -3.42 -4.10 -26.73
C ASP A 160 -2.95 -2.91 -27.60
N GLY A 161 -2.37 -1.87 -26.97
CA GLY A 161 -1.90 -0.65 -27.65
C GLY A 161 -2.93 0.47 -27.68
N THR A 162 -4.14 0.24 -27.14
CA THR A 162 -5.18 1.26 -27.04
C THR A 162 -4.82 2.28 -25.95
N ARG A 163 -4.99 3.57 -26.26
CA ARG A 163 -4.78 4.68 -25.33
C ARG A 163 -5.99 5.58 -25.27
N PHE A 164 -6.40 5.98 -24.07
CA PHE A 164 -7.46 6.96 -23.86
C PHE A 164 -6.94 8.14 -23.05
N VAL A 165 -7.30 9.35 -23.48
CA VAL A 165 -6.95 10.60 -22.80
C VAL A 165 -8.22 11.35 -22.45
N THR A 166 -8.35 11.77 -21.20
CA THR A 166 -9.48 12.55 -20.70
C THR A 166 -9.03 13.52 -19.60
N LYS A 167 -9.90 14.46 -19.23
CA LYS A 167 -9.60 15.46 -18.20
C LYS A 167 -9.93 14.97 -16.78
N SER A 168 -10.99 14.20 -16.63
CA SER A 168 -11.38 13.62 -15.34
C SER A 168 -11.91 12.21 -15.52
N ALA A 169 -11.70 11.37 -14.50
CA ALA A 169 -12.23 10.02 -14.46
C ALA A 169 -12.52 9.61 -13.01
N HIS A 170 -13.70 9.03 -12.80
CA HIS A 170 -14.08 8.37 -11.56
C HIS A 170 -13.92 6.87 -11.75
N LEU A 171 -13.07 6.23 -10.96
CA LEU A 171 -12.77 4.80 -11.08
C LEU A 171 -13.11 4.08 -9.77
N ASP A 172 -14.01 3.10 -9.84
CA ASP A 172 -14.26 2.13 -8.78
C ASP A 172 -13.32 0.94 -8.98
N VAL A 173 -12.24 0.92 -8.21
CA VAL A 173 -11.18 -0.10 -8.32
C VAL A 173 -11.67 -1.47 -7.87
N ALA A 174 -12.62 -1.53 -6.92
CA ALA A 174 -13.18 -2.78 -6.42
C ALA A 174 -14.06 -3.49 -7.47
N ASN A 175 -14.81 -2.71 -8.24
CA ASN A 175 -15.70 -3.22 -9.29
C ASN A 175 -15.07 -3.24 -10.67
N ASN A 176 -13.88 -2.64 -10.83
CA ASN A 176 -13.26 -2.38 -12.11
C ASN A 176 -14.24 -1.66 -13.07
N ALA A 177 -14.94 -0.67 -12.52
CA ALA A 177 -15.89 0.18 -13.22
C ALA A 177 -15.40 1.62 -13.18
N GLY A 178 -15.80 2.43 -14.14
CA GLY A 178 -15.38 3.82 -14.20
C GLY A 178 -16.29 4.65 -15.06
N GLU A 179 -16.31 5.95 -14.81
CA GLU A 179 -17.14 6.91 -15.51
C GLU A 179 -16.42 8.25 -15.64
N GLY A 180 -16.68 8.95 -16.74
CA GLY A 180 -16.15 10.28 -16.98
C GLY A 180 -17.15 11.08 -17.79
N LEU A 181 -17.39 12.31 -17.34
CA LEU A 181 -18.31 13.25 -17.98
C LEU A 181 -17.59 14.21 -18.93
N ASP A 182 -16.26 14.23 -18.88
CA ASP A 182 -15.42 15.06 -19.73
C ASP A 182 -15.10 14.38 -21.05
N ALA A 183 -14.76 15.21 -22.05
CA ALA A 183 -14.36 14.74 -23.36
C ALA A 183 -13.21 13.72 -23.26
N VAL A 184 -13.35 12.63 -24.02
CA VAL A 184 -12.40 11.52 -24.08
C VAL A 184 -11.97 11.30 -25.51
N GLN A 185 -10.67 11.09 -25.69
CA GLN A 185 -10.05 10.77 -26.96
C GLN A 185 -9.35 9.41 -26.85
N GLY A 186 -9.79 8.44 -27.64
CA GLY A 186 -9.21 7.11 -27.76
C GLY A 186 -8.43 6.98 -29.05
N HIS A 187 -7.24 6.40 -28.98
CA HIS A 187 -6.42 6.02 -30.14
C HIS A 187 -6.07 4.55 -30.01
N GLY A 188 -6.38 3.75 -31.03
CA GLY A 188 -6.14 2.31 -31.00
C GLY A 188 -5.90 1.69 -32.38
N PRO A 189 -5.61 0.38 -32.44
CA PRO A 189 -5.37 -0.32 -33.70
C PRO A 189 -6.61 -0.36 -34.60
N SER A 190 -7.81 -0.25 -34.03
CA SER A 190 -9.08 -0.16 -34.77
C SER A 190 -9.37 1.25 -35.33
N GLY A 191 -8.62 2.26 -34.90
CA GLY A 191 -8.79 3.66 -35.31
C GLY A 191 -8.91 4.62 -34.13
N ASP A 192 -9.40 5.83 -34.41
CA ASP A 192 -9.50 6.93 -33.45
C ASP A 192 -10.95 7.14 -33.01
N LEU A 193 -11.14 7.50 -31.75
CA LEU A 193 -12.43 7.71 -31.12
C LEU A 193 -12.42 9.04 -30.35
N ALA A 194 -13.48 9.83 -30.50
CA ALA A 194 -13.70 11.03 -29.70
C ALA A 194 -15.12 11.01 -29.17
N ALA A 195 -15.30 11.22 -27.87
CA ALA A 195 -16.63 11.29 -27.25
C ALA A 195 -16.66 12.34 -26.13
N GLN A 196 -17.86 12.79 -25.75
CA GLN A 196 -18.04 13.74 -24.65
C GLN A 196 -17.98 13.11 -23.26
N GLY A 197 -18.22 11.81 -23.14
CA GLY A 197 -18.10 11.09 -21.88
C GLY A 197 -18.03 9.59 -22.10
N PHE A 198 -17.72 8.85 -21.05
CA PHE A 198 -17.61 7.40 -21.08
C PHE A 198 -18.13 6.76 -19.80
N ARG A 199 -18.53 5.49 -19.91
CA ARG A 199 -18.95 4.65 -18.81
C ARG A 199 -18.51 3.23 -19.04
N ILE A 200 -17.88 2.64 -18.04
CA ILE A 200 -17.35 1.28 -18.08
C ILE A 200 -18.32 0.38 -17.31
N ARG A 201 -18.85 -0.62 -18.01
CA ARG A 201 -19.70 -1.69 -17.48
C ARG A 201 -19.00 -3.05 -17.53
N ASP A 202 -19.63 -4.02 -16.89
CA ASP A 202 -19.25 -5.43 -16.95
C ASP A 202 -17.81 -5.66 -16.44
N ARG A 203 -17.46 -4.96 -15.36
CA ARG A 203 -16.17 -5.09 -14.65
C ARG A 203 -14.96 -4.83 -15.55
N GLY A 204 -15.07 -3.83 -16.41
CA GLY A 204 -14.01 -3.41 -17.33
C GLY A 204 -14.14 -3.98 -18.74
N ASN A 205 -15.18 -4.78 -19.01
CA ASN A 205 -15.30 -5.49 -20.29
C ASN A 205 -16.02 -4.66 -21.37
N THR A 206 -16.88 -3.72 -21.00
CA THR A 206 -17.66 -2.93 -21.97
C THR A 206 -17.53 -1.45 -21.66
N ILE A 207 -17.05 -0.69 -22.64
CA ILE A 207 -16.95 0.76 -22.55
C ILE A 207 -18.05 1.36 -23.40
N ILE A 208 -18.93 2.13 -22.78
CA ILE A 208 -20.05 2.83 -23.40
C ILE A 208 -19.69 4.31 -23.45
N PHE A 209 -19.60 4.86 -24.65
CA PHE A 209 -19.40 6.30 -24.82
C PHE A 209 -20.76 7.00 -24.82
N THR A 210 -20.82 8.18 -24.19
CA THR A 210 -22.05 8.95 -24.02
C THR A 210 -21.88 10.37 -24.56
N GLY A 211 -23.00 11.02 -24.88
CA GLY A 211 -23.02 12.34 -25.52
C GLY A 211 -22.70 12.27 -27.02
N GLU A 212 -22.13 13.34 -27.57
CA GLU A 212 -21.66 13.32 -28.96
C GLU A 212 -20.40 12.47 -29.10
N SER A 213 -20.46 11.46 -29.97
CA SER A 213 -19.36 10.54 -30.23
C SER A 213 -19.07 10.42 -31.73
N ARG A 214 -17.79 10.47 -32.09
CA ARG A 214 -17.27 10.26 -33.44
C ARG A 214 -16.23 9.16 -33.39
N VAL A 215 -16.30 8.22 -34.33
CA VAL A 215 -15.31 7.15 -34.47
C VAL A 215 -14.81 7.13 -35.91
N LEU A 216 -13.49 7.08 -36.07
CA LEU A 216 -12.81 6.93 -37.35
C LEU A 216 -12.20 5.53 -37.37
N LEU A 217 -12.84 4.60 -38.09
CA LEU A 217 -12.34 3.24 -38.20
C LEU A 217 -11.33 3.16 -39.34
N ASN A 218 -10.15 2.63 -39.05
CA ASN A 218 -9.18 2.30 -40.08
C ASN A 218 -9.56 0.94 -40.67
N SER A 219 -10.35 0.95 -41.75
CA SER A 219 -10.82 -0.24 -42.44
C SER A 219 -9.69 -0.96 -43.19
N ALA A 220 -8.70 -1.49 -42.49
CA ALA A 220 -7.81 -2.53 -43.01
C ALA A 220 -8.42 -3.94 -42.86
N HIS A 221 -9.48 -4.08 -42.05
CA HIS A 221 -10.22 -5.33 -41.80
C HIS A 221 -11.72 -5.22 -42.14
N GLY A 222 -12.06 -4.37 -43.11
CA GLY A 222 -13.43 -4.07 -43.53
C GLY A 222 -13.79 -4.56 -44.93
N SER A 223 -13.22 -5.66 -45.42
CA SER A 223 -13.81 -6.40 -46.55
C SER A 223 -14.77 -7.46 -46.01
N GLY A 224 -15.84 -6.99 -45.38
CA GLY A 224 -17.11 -7.69 -45.42
C GLY A 224 -17.68 -7.56 -46.83
N GLU A 225 -17.00 -8.15 -47.82
CA GLU A 225 -17.68 -8.57 -49.04
C GLU A 225 -18.73 -9.58 -48.54
N PRO A 226 -20.05 -9.31 -48.63
CA PRO A 226 -20.99 -10.41 -48.52
C PRO A 226 -20.56 -11.38 -49.62
N ALA A 227 -20.02 -12.53 -49.22
CA ALA A 227 -19.63 -13.58 -50.13
C ALA A 227 -20.80 -13.75 -51.10
N ARG A 228 -20.64 -13.26 -52.34
CA ARG A 228 -21.51 -13.72 -53.41
C ARG A 228 -21.43 -15.23 -53.31
N PRO A 229 -22.56 -15.94 -53.20
CA PRO A 229 -22.50 -17.39 -53.34
C PRO A 229 -21.71 -17.65 -54.63
N PRO A 230 -20.70 -18.52 -54.61
CA PRO A 230 -19.93 -18.83 -55.80
C PRO A 230 -20.95 -19.13 -56.88
N THR A 231 -20.98 -18.30 -57.92
CA THR A 231 -21.70 -18.58 -59.15
C THR A 231 -21.16 -19.91 -59.61
N VAL A 232 -21.91 -20.96 -59.33
CA VAL A 232 -21.75 -22.27 -59.95
C VAL A 232 -21.60 -22.00 -61.45
N PRO A 233 -20.47 -22.40 -62.07
CA PRO A 233 -20.31 -22.25 -63.50
C PRO A 233 -21.51 -22.89 -64.19
N THR A 234 -22.14 -22.15 -65.10
CA THR A 234 -23.22 -22.61 -65.97
C THR A 234 -22.73 -23.63 -67.01
N GLU A 235 -21.75 -24.47 -66.66
CA GLU A 235 -21.19 -25.52 -67.52
C GLU A 235 -21.74 -26.92 -67.22
N VAL A 236 -22.28 -27.18 -66.01
CA VAL A 236 -22.86 -28.50 -65.69
C VAL A 236 -24.29 -28.70 -66.24
N ALA A 237 -24.96 -27.63 -66.69
CA ALA A 237 -26.28 -27.72 -67.32
C ALA A 237 -26.24 -28.09 -68.83
N GLN A 238 -25.07 -28.02 -69.48
CA GLN A 238 -24.92 -28.37 -70.90
C GLN A 238 -24.21 -29.71 -71.13
N ALA A 239 -23.61 -30.31 -70.10
CA ALA A 239 -22.99 -31.64 -70.18
C ALA A 239 -23.99 -32.80 -70.04
N ALA A 240 -25.19 -32.56 -69.49
CA ALA A 240 -26.24 -33.58 -69.35
C ALA A 240 -27.04 -33.85 -70.64
N ALA A 241 -26.81 -33.08 -71.72
CA ALA A 241 -27.50 -33.24 -73.00
C ALA A 241 -26.66 -33.95 -74.08
N ARG A 242 -25.49 -34.53 -73.72
CA ARG A 242 -24.67 -35.30 -74.68
C ARG A 242 -24.25 -36.70 -74.20
N ALA A 243 -24.93 -37.23 -73.18
CA ALA A 243 -24.69 -38.57 -72.65
C ALA A 243 -25.73 -39.60 -73.15
N GLU A 244 -26.12 -39.51 -74.42
CA GLU A 244 -26.97 -40.50 -75.09
C GLU A 244 -26.41 -40.84 -76.48
N ALA A 245 -25.16 -41.29 -76.52
CA ALA A 245 -24.63 -42.17 -77.55
C ALA A 245 -23.37 -42.87 -77.04
N GLU A 246 -23.41 -44.20 -77.04
CA GLU A 246 -22.29 -45.14 -76.89
C GLU A 246 -21.61 -45.25 -75.52
N SER A 247 -22.20 -46.13 -74.70
CA SER A 247 -21.42 -47.17 -73.99
C SER A 247 -20.96 -48.23 -75.01
N PRO A 248 -20.07 -49.23 -74.70
CA PRO A 248 -19.48 -49.56 -73.39
C PRO A 248 -18.00 -50.01 -73.43
N THR A 249 -17.53 -50.47 -72.26
CA THR A 249 -16.52 -51.54 -72.05
C THR A 249 -15.05 -51.11 -72.00
N ASN A 250 -14.42 -51.18 -70.81
CA ASN A 250 -13.46 -52.24 -70.47
C ASN A 250 -12.83 -52.02 -69.07
N LYS A 251 -13.25 -52.85 -68.12
CA LYS A 251 -12.46 -53.55 -67.08
C LYS A 251 -11.19 -52.86 -66.53
N SER A 252 -11.32 -52.28 -65.34
CA SER A 252 -10.21 -52.01 -64.44
C SER A 252 -9.62 -53.33 -63.92
N ALA A 253 -8.35 -53.57 -64.22
CA ALA A 253 -7.51 -54.57 -63.59
C ALA A 253 -6.15 -53.93 -63.25
N ALA A 254 -5.83 -53.87 -61.97
CA ALA A 254 -4.46 -53.75 -61.48
C ALA A 254 -3.81 -55.15 -61.42
N PRO A 255 -2.52 -55.29 -61.05
CA PRO A 255 -1.25 -54.73 -61.55
C PRO A 255 -0.33 -55.89 -62.07
N PRO A 256 0.98 -55.74 -62.39
CA PRO A 256 2.02 -55.82 -61.34
C PRO A 256 3.36 -55.07 -61.63
N ALA A 257 4.00 -54.71 -60.52
CA ALA A 257 5.42 -54.84 -60.15
C ALA A 257 6.54 -54.87 -61.23
N LYS A 258 7.66 -54.17 -60.96
CA LYS A 258 8.88 -54.75 -60.35
C LYS A 258 10.10 -53.81 -60.34
N THR A 259 10.70 -53.68 -59.14
CA THR A 259 12.16 -53.66 -58.77
C THR A 259 13.09 -52.57 -59.36
N ALA A 260 14.09 -52.04 -58.66
CA ALA A 260 14.98 -52.54 -57.58
C ALA A 260 15.45 -51.33 -56.72
N LYS A 261 15.48 -51.35 -55.38
CA LYS A 261 16.27 -52.14 -54.39
C LYS A 261 17.71 -51.64 -54.17
N SER A 262 17.92 -50.95 -53.02
CA SER A 262 19.02 -51.17 -52.06
C SER A 262 18.67 -50.36 -50.78
N ALA A 263 18.19 -50.95 -49.67
CA ALA A 263 18.93 -51.60 -48.57
C ALA A 263 20.04 -50.67 -47.98
N ALA A 264 20.11 -50.32 -46.69
CA ALA A 264 19.90 -51.08 -45.46
C ALA A 264 19.56 -50.11 -44.28
N ALA A 265 18.51 -50.37 -43.48
CA ALA A 265 18.50 -51.11 -42.21
C ALA A 265 18.92 -50.29 -40.96
N SER A 266 17.95 -49.94 -40.10
CA SER A 266 17.86 -50.34 -38.68
C SER A 266 16.95 -49.39 -37.88
N ALA A 267 15.90 -49.94 -37.29
CA ALA A 267 15.14 -49.38 -36.16
C ALA A 267 15.34 -50.35 -34.96
N PRO A 268 14.71 -50.20 -33.75
CA PRO A 268 13.88 -49.11 -33.20
C PRO A 268 14.15 -48.80 -31.69
N LYS A 269 13.63 -47.68 -31.15
CA LYS A 269 12.69 -47.60 -29.98
C LYS A 269 12.56 -46.17 -29.40
N PRO A 270 11.38 -45.82 -28.84
CA PRO A 270 11.12 -44.53 -28.19
C PRO A 270 11.34 -44.59 -26.67
N VAL A 271 11.64 -43.46 -26.04
CA VAL A 271 11.69 -43.30 -24.57
C VAL A 271 10.78 -42.13 -24.17
N ASN A 272 9.77 -42.48 -23.37
CA ASN A 272 8.83 -41.59 -22.70
C ASN A 272 9.49 -40.91 -21.48
N PRO A 273 8.98 -39.76 -20.98
CA PRO A 273 9.60 -39.01 -19.88
C PRO A 273 9.04 -39.42 -18.50
N ALA A 274 9.87 -39.32 -17.46
CA ALA A 274 9.49 -39.49 -16.06
C ALA A 274 10.44 -38.68 -15.13
N PRO A 275 10.03 -38.34 -13.88
CA PRO A 275 10.15 -36.98 -13.35
C PRO A 275 11.04 -36.79 -12.10
N ALA A 276 11.04 -35.53 -11.62
CA ALA A 276 11.23 -35.08 -10.23
C ALA A 276 12.64 -35.06 -9.60
N LYS A 277 13.06 -33.85 -9.17
CA LYS A 277 13.46 -33.48 -7.79
C LYS A 277 14.24 -32.16 -7.78
N ALA A 278 13.79 -31.17 -7.01
CA ALA A 278 14.60 -30.41 -6.05
C ALA A 278 13.79 -29.24 -5.46
N GLN A 279 13.45 -29.36 -4.18
CA GLN A 279 13.11 -28.25 -3.29
C GLN A 279 14.42 -27.58 -2.80
N PRO A 280 14.32 -26.39 -2.20
CA PRO A 280 14.82 -26.31 -0.83
C PRO A 280 13.86 -25.65 0.16
N LYS A 281 13.99 -26.14 1.39
CA LYS A 281 13.34 -25.72 2.64
C LYS A 281 13.72 -24.29 3.03
N LEU A 282 12.77 -23.53 3.60
CA LEU A 282 13.06 -22.66 4.73
C LEU A 282 11.83 -22.50 5.66
N ALA A 283 12.04 -22.97 6.90
CA ALA A 283 11.48 -22.57 8.19
C ALA A 283 10.01 -22.08 8.28
N ALA A 284 9.17 -22.96 8.85
CA ALA A 284 7.94 -22.58 9.54
C ALA A 284 8.25 -22.31 11.03
N ALA A 285 7.89 -21.11 11.50
CA ALA A 285 7.76 -20.78 12.90
C ALA A 285 6.46 -19.97 13.09
N ALA A 286 5.48 -20.57 13.76
CA ALA A 286 4.37 -19.95 14.52
C ALA A 286 3.34 -21.06 14.79
N SER A 287 3.29 -21.60 16.01
CA SER A 287 2.51 -21.10 17.14
C SER A 287 1.01 -21.39 17.03
N THR A 288 0.63 -22.38 17.83
CA THR A 288 -0.67 -22.73 18.41
C THR A 288 -1.41 -21.57 19.06
N VAL A 289 -2.73 -21.42 18.79
CA VAL A 289 -3.81 -20.87 19.67
C VAL A 289 -5.16 -21.34 19.09
N ALA A 290 -5.86 -22.34 19.67
CA ALA A 290 -6.99 -22.25 20.63
C ALA A 290 -8.19 -21.39 20.15
N LYS A 291 -9.33 -21.96 19.74
CA LYS A 291 -10.50 -22.45 20.52
C LYS A 291 -11.44 -21.36 21.08
N ALA A 292 -12.53 -21.09 20.32
CA ALA A 292 -13.94 -20.84 20.72
C ALA A 292 -14.31 -19.62 21.62
N PRO A 293 -15.60 -19.23 21.80
CA PRO A 293 -16.80 -19.35 20.94
C PRO A 293 -17.63 -18.04 20.79
N ALA A 294 -18.69 -18.16 20.00
CA ALA A 294 -19.82 -17.26 19.80
C ALA A 294 -20.46 -16.67 21.07
N HIS A 295 -20.86 -15.39 21.00
CA HIS A 295 -21.95 -14.83 21.80
C HIS A 295 -22.81 -13.91 20.94
N GLY A 296 -24.05 -14.34 20.72
CA GLY A 296 -25.16 -13.49 20.33
C GLY A 296 -25.85 -12.90 21.57
N ARG A 297 -26.29 -11.65 21.42
CA ARG A 297 -27.25 -10.85 22.21
C ARG A 297 -26.89 -9.40 21.86
N SER A 298 -27.76 -8.43 21.72
CA SER A 298 -29.21 -8.31 21.79
C SER A 298 -29.46 -6.83 21.50
N VAL A 299 -30.24 -6.49 20.46
CA VAL A 299 -30.72 -5.12 20.27
C VAL A 299 -32.23 -5.13 20.54
N PRO A 300 -32.73 -4.47 21.61
CA PRO A 300 -34.14 -4.18 21.71
C PRO A 300 -34.47 -2.99 20.81
N ALA A 301 -35.35 -3.22 19.84
CA ALA A 301 -36.02 -2.18 19.08
C ALA A 301 -36.90 -1.34 20.03
N ALA A 302 -36.44 -0.14 20.34
CA ALA A 302 -37.24 0.86 21.05
C ALA A 302 -38.03 1.70 20.03
N ALA A 303 -39.34 1.63 20.17
CA ALA A 303 -40.33 2.44 19.48
C ALA A 303 -40.23 3.92 19.89
N ALA A 304 -40.32 4.85 18.93
CA ALA A 304 -40.91 6.19 19.10
C ALA A 304 -41.03 6.94 17.75
N LYS A 305 -42.21 6.87 17.13
CA LYS A 305 -42.89 8.07 16.55
C LYS A 305 -43.83 8.59 17.66
N PRO A 306 -44.38 9.84 17.65
CA PRO A 306 -44.53 10.77 16.51
C PRO A 306 -44.22 12.26 16.84
N THR A 307 -44.11 13.12 15.83
CA THR A 307 -44.86 14.40 15.67
C THR A 307 -44.29 15.21 14.49
N PRO A 308 -45.15 15.68 13.56
CA PRO A 308 -44.79 16.72 12.60
C PRO A 308 -45.22 18.10 13.15
N LYS A 309 -44.33 19.10 13.10
CA LYS A 309 -44.70 20.51 13.25
C LYS A 309 -44.40 21.22 11.93
N LYS A 310 -45.48 21.48 11.18
CA LYS A 310 -45.53 22.44 10.05
C LYS A 310 -45.53 23.84 10.64
N GLU A 311 -44.69 24.71 10.13
CA GLU A 311 -44.86 26.16 10.23
C GLU A 311 -44.38 26.77 8.91
N SER A 312 -45.23 27.65 8.36
CA SER A 312 -45.15 28.39 7.09
C SER A 312 -45.53 27.63 5.81
#